data_AF-A0A3A4NX87-F1
#
_entry.id   AF-A0A3A4NX87-F1
#
_cell.length_a   1.000
_cell.length_b   1.000
_cell.length_c   1.000
_cell.angle_alpha   90.00
_cell.angle_beta   90.00
_cell.angle_gamma   90.00
#
_symmetry.space_group_name_H-M   'P 1'
#
loop_
_entity.id
_entity.type
_entity.pdbx_description
1 polymer ?
#
loop_
_entity_poly.entity_id
_entity_poly.type
_entity_poly.pdbx_seq_one_letter_code
_entity_poly.pdbx_strand_id
1 'polypeptide(L)'
;MRDLKKDDRNKLVLDDTLSGTQIGVFYATPTTSQVKSYRQQSIRRKGNKVVVDNFDPALKFGLEILTGFEEGAFGYDGQPISADPDSPHYREDWKALLKETAADIVTTVAHIVFDGIRSGQNADDVEFGEEAEEIVPLGKS
;
A
#
# COMPACT_ATOMS: atom_id res chain seq x y z
N MET A 1 -15.37 -14.10 14.24
CA MET A 1 -15.36 -15.04 13.09
C MET A 1 -15.42 -14.19 11.82
N ARG A 2 -14.56 -14.44 10.82
CA ARG A 2 -14.62 -13.71 9.54
C ARG A 2 -15.72 -14.32 8.67
N ASP A 3 -16.72 -13.52 8.33
CA ASP A 3 -17.73 -13.86 7.34
C ASP A 3 -17.15 -13.66 5.92
N LEU A 4 -17.39 -14.57 4.99
CA LEU A 4 -16.76 -14.58 3.66
C LEU A 4 -17.76 -14.15 2.57
N LYS A 5 -18.38 -12.98 2.77
CA LYS A 5 -19.27 -12.39 1.78
C LYS A 5 -18.48 -11.74 0.66
N LYS A 6 -18.94 -11.96 -0.57
CA LYS A 6 -18.27 -11.48 -1.78
C LYS A 6 -18.42 -9.96 -1.98
N ASP A 7 -19.45 -9.40 -1.38
CA ASP A 7 -19.91 -8.01 -1.46
C ASP A 7 -19.56 -7.19 -0.21
N ASP A 8 -18.84 -7.77 0.75
CA ASP A 8 -18.40 -7.02 1.93
C ASP A 8 -17.46 -5.87 1.53
N ARG A 9 -17.88 -4.65 1.89
CA ARG A 9 -17.05 -3.45 1.78
C ARG A 9 -16.13 -3.40 3.00
N ASN A 10 -14.87 -3.78 2.81
CA ASN A 10 -13.91 -3.67 3.90
C ASN A 10 -13.55 -2.20 4.15
N LYS A 11 -13.42 -1.82 5.42
CA LYS A 11 -12.96 -0.50 5.84
C LYS A 11 -11.62 -0.64 6.55
N LEU A 12 -10.70 0.28 6.28
CA LEU A 12 -9.46 0.48 7.01
C LEU A 12 -9.41 1.93 7.49
N VAL A 13 -9.04 2.14 8.75
CA VAL A 13 -8.82 3.47 9.31
C VAL A 13 -7.32 3.64 9.53
N LEU A 14 -6.77 4.73 9.02
CA LEU A 14 -5.35 5.08 9.10
C LEU A 14 -5.19 6.37 9.88
N ASP A 15 -4.21 6.43 10.78
CA ASP A 15 -3.81 7.67 11.41
C ASP A 15 -2.82 8.40 10.47
N ASP A 16 -3.26 9.51 9.87
CA ASP A 16 -2.41 10.30 8.99
C ASP A 16 -1.60 11.32 9.80
N THR A 17 -0.29 11.09 9.82
CA THR A 17 0.66 11.98 10.52
C THR A 17 0.86 13.33 9.83
N LEU A 18 0.55 13.45 8.53
CA LEU A 18 0.72 14.70 7.78
C LEU A 18 -0.39 15.70 8.11
N SER A 19 -1.66 15.25 8.10
CA SER A 19 -2.81 16.09 8.47
C SER A 19 -3.14 16.05 9.97
N GLY A 20 -2.68 15.03 10.70
CA GLY A 20 -3.06 14.78 12.09
C GLY A 20 -4.48 14.22 12.25
N THR A 21 -5.06 13.64 11.19
CA THR A 21 -6.44 13.16 11.17
C THR A 21 -6.53 11.66 10.90
N GLN A 22 -7.72 11.09 11.15
CA GLN A 22 -8.02 9.70 10.79
C GLN A 22 -8.67 9.62 9.42
N ILE A 23 -8.09 8.81 8.54
CA ILE A 23 -8.53 8.61 7.18
C ILE A 23 -9.17 7.22 7.08
N GLY A 24 -10.48 7.20 6.81
CA GLY A 24 -11.21 5.99 6.49
C GLY A 24 -11.17 5.69 5.00
N VAL A 25 -10.62 4.54 4.62
CA VAL A 25 -10.61 4.04 3.23
C VAL A 25 -11.39 2.74 3.11
N PHE A 26 -11.95 2.51 1.93
CA PHE A 26 -12.65 1.29 1.57
C PHE A 26 -11.88 0.50 0.54
N TYR A 27 -11.87 -0.83 0.68
CA TYR A 27 -11.14 -1.70 -0.23
C TYR A 27 -11.86 -3.03 -0.50
N ALA A 28 -11.61 -3.58 -1.68
CA ALA A 28 -12.02 -4.92 -2.07
C ALA A 28 -11.06 -5.96 -1.49
N THR A 29 -11.59 -7.12 -1.10
CA THR A 29 -10.74 -8.27 -0.72
C THR A 29 -9.87 -8.67 -1.92
N PRO A 30 -8.53 -8.71 -1.78
CA PRO A 30 -7.67 -9.07 -2.89
C PRO A 30 -7.89 -10.52 -3.30
N THR A 31 -7.90 -10.77 -4.60
CA THR A 31 -7.93 -12.12 -5.17
C THR A 31 -6.59 -12.83 -4.96
N THR A 32 -6.59 -14.17 -4.99
CA THR A 32 -5.35 -14.96 -4.93
C THR A 32 -4.35 -14.56 -6.03
N SER A 33 -4.84 -14.21 -7.23
CA SER A 33 -4.00 -13.76 -8.34
C SER A 33 -3.31 -12.43 -8.03
N GLN A 34 -4.04 -11.46 -7.47
CA GLN A 34 -3.48 -10.17 -7.04
C GLN A 34 -2.44 -10.37 -5.93
N VAL A 35 -2.72 -11.21 -4.92
CA VAL A 35 -1.77 -11.51 -3.83
C VAL A 35 -0.48 -12.11 -4.37
N LYS A 36 -0.57 -13.11 -5.25
CA LYS A 36 0.61 -13.71 -5.88
C LYS A 36 1.40 -12.67 -6.68
N SER A 37 0.71 -11.84 -7.46
CA SER A 37 1.33 -10.86 -8.35
C SER A 37 2.01 -9.72 -7.58
N TYR A 38 1.42 -9.28 -6.47
CA TYR A 38 2.02 -8.33 -5.55
C TYR A 38 3.33 -8.88 -4.99
N ARG A 39 3.30 -10.08 -4.37
CA ARG A 39 4.51 -10.71 -3.80
C ARG A 39 5.63 -10.93 -4.82
N GLN A 40 5.28 -11.39 -6.02
CA GLN A 40 6.25 -11.62 -7.09
C GLN A 40 6.89 -10.32 -7.60
N GLN A 41 6.15 -9.22 -7.62
CA GLN A 41 6.68 -7.91 -8.02
C GLN A 41 7.49 -7.27 -6.90
N SER A 42 7.13 -7.51 -5.64
CA SER A 42 7.85 -7.02 -4.47
C SER A 42 9.18 -7.71 -4.23
N ILE A 43 9.35 -8.96 -4.67
CA ILE A 43 10.61 -9.70 -4.53
C ILE A 43 11.00 -10.23 -5.91
N ARG A 44 12.01 -9.63 -6.53
CA ARG A 44 12.50 -10.05 -7.85
C ARG A 44 13.99 -10.36 -7.81
N ARG A 45 14.38 -11.40 -8.56
CA ARG A 45 15.80 -11.76 -8.74
C ARG A 45 16.36 -11.02 -9.96
N LYS A 46 17.45 -10.27 -9.77
CA LYS A 46 18.19 -9.60 -10.85
C LYS A 46 19.60 -10.18 -10.90
N GLY A 47 19.79 -11.22 -11.71
CA GLY A 47 21.03 -11.98 -11.77
C GLY A 47 21.28 -12.77 -10.49
N ASN A 48 22.39 -12.49 -9.81
CA ASN A 48 22.74 -13.09 -8.52
C ASN A 48 22.12 -12.36 -7.31
N LYS A 49 21.49 -11.19 -7.49
CA LYS A 49 20.92 -10.40 -6.39
C LYS A 49 19.40 -10.60 -6.26
N VAL A 50 18.93 -10.60 -5.02
CA VAL A 50 17.50 -10.43 -4.70
C VAL A 50 17.25 -8.93 -4.51
N VAL A 51 16.28 -8.39 -5.23
CA VAL A 51 15.84 -6.99 -5.13
C VAL A 51 14.47 -6.99 -4.50
N VAL A 52 14.34 -6.27 -3.39
CA VAL A 52 13.08 -6.03 -2.71
C VAL A 52 12.56 -4.65 -3.14
N ASP A 53 11.36 -4.63 -3.72
CA ASP A 53 10.69 -3.43 -4.21
C ASP A 53 9.36 -3.28 -3.48
N ASN A 54 9.37 -2.50 -2.40
CA ASN A 54 8.19 -2.37 -1.56
C ASN A 54 7.25 -1.26 -2.01
N PHE A 55 7.69 -0.35 -2.89
CA PHE A 55 6.92 0.84 -3.22
C PHE A 55 6.07 0.67 -4.47
N ASP A 56 6.69 0.37 -5.62
CA ASP A 56 5.96 0.32 -6.90
C ASP A 56 4.83 -0.73 -6.92
N PRO A 57 5.05 -1.95 -6.41
CA PRO A 57 3.98 -2.94 -6.31
C PRO A 57 2.89 -2.52 -5.32
N ALA A 58 3.26 -1.94 -4.18
CA ALA A 58 2.30 -1.48 -3.17
C ALA A 58 1.42 -0.36 -3.72
N LEU A 59 1.99 0.62 -4.41
CA LEU A 59 1.23 1.70 -5.02
C LEU A 59 0.27 1.17 -6.09
N LYS A 60 0.76 0.31 -7.00
CA LYS A 60 -0.04 -0.29 -8.07
C LYS A 60 -1.21 -1.11 -7.52
N PHE A 61 -0.93 -2.07 -6.65
CA PHE A 61 -1.95 -2.99 -6.15
C PHE A 61 -2.86 -2.33 -5.11
N GLY A 62 -2.36 -1.35 -4.35
CA GLY A 62 -3.15 -0.52 -3.45
C GLY A 62 -4.24 0.25 -4.19
N LEU A 63 -3.90 0.92 -5.30
CA LEU A 63 -4.88 1.60 -6.15
C LEU A 63 -5.90 0.64 -6.75
N GLU A 64 -5.48 -0.58 -7.10
CA GLU A 64 -6.36 -1.59 -7.69
C GLU A 64 -7.45 -2.04 -6.71
N ILE A 65 -7.09 -2.26 -5.45
CA ILE A 65 -8.03 -2.74 -4.41
C ILE A 65 -8.83 -1.62 -3.74
N LEU A 66 -8.37 -0.37 -3.79
CA LEU A 66 -9.11 0.77 -3.25
C LEU A 66 -10.43 0.96 -4.00
N THR A 67 -11.54 0.98 -3.26
CA THR A 67 -12.89 1.18 -3.80
C THR A 67 -13.48 2.54 -3.39
N GLY A 68 -12.83 3.25 -2.48
CA GLY A 68 -13.15 4.63 -2.14
C GLY A 68 -12.64 5.01 -0.76
N PHE A 69 -13.20 6.07 -0.20
CA PHE A 69 -12.87 6.59 1.13
C PHE A 69 -14.08 7.29 1.74
N GLU A 70 -14.02 7.58 3.04
CA GLU A 70 -15.09 8.29 3.74
C GLU A 70 -15.24 9.74 3.25
N GLU A 71 -16.46 10.26 3.25
CA GLU A 71 -16.71 11.65 2.89
C GLU A 71 -15.92 12.61 3.77
N GLY A 72 -15.24 13.57 3.13
CA GLY A 72 -14.36 14.53 3.80
C GLY A 72 -13.00 13.97 4.24
N ALA A 73 -12.69 12.70 3.96
CA ALA A 73 -11.36 12.14 4.25
C ALA A 73 -10.24 12.77 3.41
N PHE A 74 -10.59 13.26 2.22
CA PHE A 74 -9.66 13.97 1.34
C PHE A 74 -10.29 15.26 0.82
N GLY A 75 -9.42 16.23 0.56
CA GLY A 75 -9.77 17.45 -0.16
C GLY A 75 -8.67 17.82 -1.16
N TYR A 76 -9.04 18.61 -2.15
CA TYR A 76 -8.15 19.15 -3.17
C TYR A 76 -8.44 20.64 -3.35
N ASP A 77 -7.41 21.48 -3.27
CA ASP A 77 -7.51 22.94 -3.35
C ASP A 77 -8.60 23.53 -2.43
N GLY A 78 -8.72 22.99 -1.22
CA GLY A 78 -9.67 23.46 -0.21
C GLY A 78 -11.12 22.98 -0.39
N GLN A 79 -11.39 22.13 -1.40
CA GLN A 79 -12.71 21.51 -1.61
C GLN A 79 -12.66 20.02 -1.24
N PRO A 80 -13.69 19.48 -0.55
CA PRO A 80 -13.78 18.03 -0.34
C PRO A 80 -13.93 17.31 -1.67
N ILE A 81 -13.38 16.11 -1.75
CA ILE A 81 -13.57 15.19 -2.89
C ILE A 81 -14.24 13.92 -2.40
N SER A 82 -14.87 13.18 -3.31
CA SER A 82 -15.47 11.88 -3.05
C SER A 82 -15.12 10.87 -4.15
N ALA A 83 -15.04 9.61 -3.74
CA ALA A 83 -14.95 8.46 -4.64
C ALA A 83 -16.32 7.87 -5.01
N ASP A 84 -17.40 8.34 -4.38
CA ASP A 84 -18.78 7.88 -4.63
C ASP A 84 -19.38 8.63 -5.83
N PRO A 85 -19.76 7.95 -6.95
CA PRO A 85 -20.37 8.58 -8.12
C PRO A 85 -21.65 9.36 -7.84
N ASP A 86 -22.37 9.03 -6.76
CA ASP A 86 -23.62 9.70 -6.40
C ASP A 86 -23.39 10.94 -5.51
N SER A 87 -22.14 11.20 -5.10
CA SER A 87 -21.78 12.37 -4.28
C SER A 87 -21.69 13.64 -5.14
N PRO A 88 -22.15 14.81 -4.65
CA PRO A 88 -21.93 16.09 -5.32
C PRO A 88 -20.44 16.49 -5.40
N HIS A 89 -19.58 15.82 -4.63
CA HIS A 89 -18.13 16.01 -4.62
C HIS A 89 -17.39 14.89 -5.38
N TYR A 90 -18.11 14.07 -6.15
CA TYR A 90 -17.51 12.98 -6.92
C TYR A 90 -16.44 13.50 -7.87
N ARG A 91 -15.30 12.81 -7.88
CA ARG A 91 -14.19 13.11 -8.78
C ARG A 91 -13.74 11.85 -9.50
N GLU A 92 -13.97 11.74 -10.80
CA GLU A 92 -13.66 10.54 -11.60
C GLU A 92 -12.17 10.12 -11.53
N ASP A 93 -11.26 11.09 -11.48
CA ASP A 93 -9.80 10.88 -11.42
C ASP A 93 -9.24 10.73 -10.00
N TRP A 94 -10.08 10.49 -8.97
CA TRP A 94 -9.64 10.42 -7.57
C TRP A 94 -8.46 9.45 -7.35
N LYS A 95 -8.41 8.33 -8.07
CA LYS A 95 -7.29 7.37 -7.98
C LYS A 95 -5.99 7.95 -8.52
N ALA A 96 -6.05 8.71 -9.61
CA ALA A 96 -4.87 9.38 -10.17
C ALA A 96 -4.38 10.46 -9.21
N LEU A 97 -5.30 11.22 -8.63
CA LEU A 97 -4.96 12.22 -7.62
C LEU A 97 -4.27 11.58 -6.39
N LEU A 98 -4.84 10.53 -5.81
CA LEU A 98 -4.22 9.85 -4.67
C LEU A 98 -2.84 9.27 -5.02
N LYS A 99 -2.65 8.77 -6.24
CA LYS A 99 -1.34 8.31 -6.71
C LYS A 99 -0.29 9.43 -6.69
N GLU A 100 -0.68 10.65 -7.01
CA GLU A 100 0.22 11.80 -7.11
C GLU A 100 0.45 12.50 -5.77
N THR A 101 -0.56 12.56 -4.90
CA THR A 101 -0.54 13.39 -3.69
C THR A 101 -0.58 12.62 -2.37
N ALA A 102 -0.93 11.33 -2.41
CA ALA A 102 -1.17 10.50 -1.22
C ALA A 102 -0.66 9.05 -1.41
N ALA A 103 0.48 8.90 -2.10
CA ALA A 103 1.04 7.58 -2.42
C ALA A 103 1.44 6.79 -1.17
N ASP A 104 1.85 7.47 -0.10
CA ASP A 104 2.14 6.93 1.23
C ASP A 104 0.91 6.25 1.86
N ILE A 105 -0.26 6.88 1.78
CA ILE A 105 -1.52 6.30 2.25
C ILE A 105 -1.86 5.05 1.43
N VAL A 106 -1.76 5.15 0.09
CA VAL A 106 -2.10 4.04 -0.81
C VAL A 106 -1.18 2.83 -0.60
N THR A 107 0.13 3.05 -0.48
CA THR A 107 1.10 1.98 -0.23
C THR A 107 0.90 1.34 1.14
N THR A 108 0.55 2.14 2.17
CA THR A 108 0.21 1.65 3.51
C THR A 108 -1.00 0.72 3.49
N VAL A 109 -2.06 1.07 2.74
CA VAL A 109 -3.22 0.19 2.53
C VAL A 109 -2.77 -1.14 1.93
N ALA A 110 -1.93 -1.10 0.88
CA ALA A 110 -1.46 -2.33 0.25
C ALA A 110 -0.66 -3.20 1.22
N HIS A 111 0.26 -2.65 1.99
CA HIS A 111 1.02 -3.39 2.99
C HIS A 111 0.11 -4.06 4.01
N ILE A 112 -0.85 -3.33 4.57
CA ILE A 112 -1.78 -3.89 5.56
C ILE A 112 -2.63 -5.02 4.94
N VAL A 113 -3.13 -4.82 3.73
CA VAL A 113 -4.08 -5.76 3.11
C VAL A 113 -3.39 -7.00 2.52
N PHE A 114 -2.24 -6.84 1.88
CA PHE A 114 -1.51 -7.94 1.23
C PHE A 114 -0.55 -8.68 2.17
N ASP A 115 0.00 -8.00 3.19
CA ASP A 115 0.97 -8.58 4.13
C ASP A 115 0.35 -8.95 5.49
N GLY A 116 -0.88 -8.50 5.77
CA GLY A 116 -1.55 -8.62 7.08
C GLY A 116 -1.97 -10.04 7.51
N ILE A 117 -1.89 -11.05 6.64
CA ILE A 117 -1.99 -12.46 7.06
C ILE A 117 -0.59 -13.04 7.12
N ARG A 118 0.06 -12.86 8.27
CA ARG A 118 1.28 -13.58 8.61
C ARG A 118 0.88 -14.92 9.22
N SER A 119 1.19 -16.02 8.54
CA SER A 119 1.36 -17.30 9.25
C SER A 119 2.46 -17.08 10.28
N GLY A 120 2.26 -17.48 11.54
CA GLY A 120 3.29 -17.45 12.59
C GLY A 120 4.44 -18.43 12.31
N GLN A 121 5.00 -18.38 11.11
CA GLN A 121 6.27 -19.02 10.79
C GLN A 121 7.36 -18.11 11.32
N ASN A 122 8.20 -18.69 12.16
CA ASN A 122 9.28 -18.04 12.90
C ASN A 122 10.04 -17.06 12.01
N ALA A 123 10.30 -15.87 12.54
CA ALA A 123 11.09 -14.83 11.89
C ALA A 123 12.58 -15.23 11.67
N ASP A 124 12.93 -16.47 11.96
CA ASP A 124 14.30 -17.00 11.96
C ASP A 124 14.77 -17.50 10.58
N ASP A 125 13.88 -17.63 9.59
CA ASP A 125 14.23 -18.14 8.24
C ASP A 125 14.41 -17.03 7.17
N VAL A 126 14.39 -15.76 7.57
CA VAL A 126 14.71 -14.65 6.66
C VAL A 126 16.08 -14.08 7.02
N GLU A 127 17.13 -14.57 6.34
CA GLU A 127 18.41 -13.87 6.31
C GLU A 127 18.24 -12.54 5.56
N PHE A 128 18.09 -11.46 6.32
CA PHE A 128 18.32 -10.11 5.83
C PHE A 128 19.83 -9.96 5.62
N GLY A 129 20.28 -9.99 4.37
CA GLY A 129 21.68 -9.72 4.05
C GLY A 129 22.05 -8.28 4.42
N GLU A 130 22.62 -8.09 5.61
CA GLU A 130 23.37 -6.88 5.93
C GLU A 130 24.69 -6.93 5.14
N GLU A 131 24.72 -6.36 3.93
CA GLU A 131 25.99 -5.93 3.35
C GLU A 131 26.43 -4.67 4.10
N ALA A 132 27.23 -4.88 5.15
CA ALA A 132 28.03 -3.82 5.76
C ALA A 132 28.88 -3.16 4.66
N GLU A 133 28.75 -1.85 4.49
CA GLU A 133 29.68 -1.08 3.68
C GLU A 133 31.08 -1.21 4.30
N GLU A 134 31.93 -2.03 3.68
CA GLU A 134 33.35 -2.10 4.02
C GLU A 134 33.99 -0.76 3.63
N ILE A 135 34.18 0.10 4.62
CA ILE A 135 34.88 1.38 4.47
C ILE A 135 36.34 1.07 4.11
N VAL A 136 36.66 1.06 2.83
CA VAL A 136 38.03 0.88 2.35
C VAL A 136 38.88 2.05 2.87
N PRO A 137 39.93 1.82 3.69
CA PRO A 137 40.74 2.92 4.20
C PRO A 137 41.52 3.52 3.02
N LEU A 138 41.34 4.81 2.76
CA LEU A 138 42.18 5.55 1.82
C LEU A 138 43.64 5.46 2.29
N GLY A 139 44.43 4.67 1.58
CA GLY A 139 45.87 4.61 1.72
C GLY A 139 46.46 5.99 1.45
N LYS A 140 47.25 6.48 2.40
CA LYS A 140 48.09 7.67 2.23
C LYS A 140 49.12 7.41 1.13
N SER A 141 49.24 8.34 0.19
CA SER A 141 50.46 8.55 -0.61
C SER A 141 50.99 9.95 -0.32
#